data_AF-A0A944NSX2-F1
#
_entry.id   AF-A0A944NSX2-F1
#
_cell.length_a   1.000
_cell.length_b   1.000
_cell.length_c   1.000
_cell.angle_alpha   90.00
_cell.angle_beta   90.00
_cell.angle_gamma   90.00
#
_symmetry.space_group_name_H-M   'P 1'
#
loop_
_entity.id
_entity.type
_entity.pdbx_description
1 polymer ?
#
loop_
_entity_poly.entity_id
_entity_poly.type
_entity_poly.pdbx_seq_one_letter_code
_entity_poly.pdbx_strand_id
1 'polypeptide(L)'
;MEDPQYFSPGTLAVVKAIALVALPVVSAGLIWSGLRKLAPKGFFAVPLVYTLARLVGVGLGAILIYSLQDSRNFDLHEIFVSDGPWNISFAEFLLVRVNPFEYGPFAFIDKLAAARDASILAAVALAVSFCFALVWTWKVWRGRSAVRAMFCVIVIVLATAYLTIYGISLLFWLLFLFNSWTFLLLALLLNYYRGRH
;
A
#
# COMPACT_ATOMS: atom_id res chain seq x y z
N MET A 1 25.18 -25.45 -22.55
CA MET A 1 24.67 -24.55 -21.50
C MET A 1 24.74 -23.16 -22.11
N GLU A 2 23.59 -22.68 -22.57
CA GLU A 2 23.48 -21.36 -23.21
C GLU A 2 23.51 -20.30 -22.09
N ASP A 3 24.45 -19.35 -22.20
CA ASP A 3 24.53 -18.22 -21.28
C ASP A 3 23.20 -17.45 -21.29
N PRO A 4 22.59 -17.17 -20.12
CA PRO A 4 21.35 -16.42 -20.06
C PRO A 4 21.57 -15.05 -20.68
N GLN A 5 20.76 -14.76 -21.70
CA GLN A 5 20.75 -13.50 -22.44
C GLN A 5 20.86 -12.31 -21.48
N TYR A 6 21.98 -11.58 -21.55
CA TYR A 6 22.20 -10.33 -20.85
C TYR A 6 21.17 -9.32 -21.37
N PHE A 7 20.07 -9.15 -20.64
CA PHE A 7 19.14 -8.06 -20.88
C PHE A 7 19.90 -6.74 -20.75
N SER A 8 19.68 -5.83 -21.71
CA SER A 8 20.26 -4.49 -21.58
C SER A 8 19.76 -3.84 -20.28
N PRO A 9 20.59 -2.99 -19.62
CA PRO A 9 20.19 -2.30 -18.40
C PRO A 9 18.87 -1.53 -18.54
N GLY A 10 18.59 -1.01 -19.74
CA GLY A 10 17.34 -0.34 -20.08
C GLY A 10 16.13 -1.28 -20.08
N THR A 11 16.25 -2.47 -20.68
CA THR A 11 15.16 -3.46 -20.68
C THR A 11 14.81 -3.91 -19.26
N LEU A 12 15.82 -4.12 -18.41
CA LEU A 12 15.60 -4.50 -17.01
C LEU A 12 14.87 -3.39 -16.21
N ALA A 13 15.21 -2.12 -16.46
CA ALA A 13 14.55 -0.98 -15.82
C ALA A 13 13.07 -0.87 -16.22
N VAL A 14 12.77 -1.05 -17.51
CA VAL A 14 11.39 -1.03 -18.03
C VAL A 14 10.58 -2.18 -17.43
N VAL A 15 11.13 -3.39 -17.38
CA VAL A 15 10.45 -4.55 -16.78
C VAL A 15 10.14 -4.30 -15.30
N LYS A 16 11.09 -3.75 -14.53
CA LYS A 16 10.86 -3.40 -13.12
C LYS A 16 9.77 -2.35 -12.96
N ALA A 17 9.77 -1.30 -13.77
CA ALA A 17 8.75 -0.26 -13.74
C ALA A 17 7.35 -0.80 -14.09
N ILE A 18 7.26 -1.65 -15.11
CA ILE A 18 6.01 -2.34 -15.47
C ILE A 18 5.56 -3.23 -14.31
N ALA A 19 6.44 -4.04 -13.73
CA ALA A 19 6.10 -4.92 -12.62
C ALA A 19 5.59 -4.14 -11.40
N LEU A 20 6.22 -3.02 -11.08
CA LEU A 20 5.84 -2.12 -9.98
C LEU A 20 4.41 -1.58 -10.13
N VAL A 21 4.00 -1.20 -11.34
CA VAL A 21 2.66 -0.68 -11.58
C VAL A 21 1.64 -1.81 -11.80
N ALA A 22 2.06 -2.89 -12.46
CA ALA A 22 1.20 -4.02 -12.77
C ALA A 22 0.79 -4.79 -11.51
N LEU A 23 1.66 -4.94 -10.53
CA LEU A 23 1.38 -5.73 -9.32
C LEU A 23 0.16 -5.23 -8.52
N PRO A 24 0.01 -3.94 -8.15
CA PRO A 24 -1.19 -3.45 -7.47
C PRO A 24 -2.44 -3.51 -8.37
N VAL A 25 -2.30 -3.30 -9.68
CA VAL A 25 -3.43 -3.34 -10.63
C VAL A 25 -3.96 -4.77 -10.81
N VAL A 26 -3.06 -5.73 -11.04
CA VAL A 26 -3.40 -7.14 -11.21
C VAL A 26 -3.95 -7.71 -9.91
N SER A 27 -3.32 -7.43 -8.77
CA SER A 27 -3.83 -7.88 -7.47
C SER A 27 -5.22 -7.31 -7.18
N ALA A 28 -5.44 -6.00 -7.36
CA ALA A 28 -6.77 -5.40 -7.21
C ALA A 28 -7.80 -6.04 -8.16
N GLY A 29 -7.44 -6.27 -9.42
CA GLY A 29 -8.30 -6.91 -10.41
C GLY A 29 -8.69 -8.34 -10.03
N LEU A 30 -7.73 -9.14 -9.56
CA LEU A 30 -7.97 -10.50 -9.09
C LEU A 30 -8.88 -10.52 -7.85
N ILE A 31 -8.62 -9.65 -6.87
CA ILE A 31 -9.44 -9.55 -5.67
C ILE A 31 -10.87 -9.14 -6.05
N TRP A 32 -11.05 -8.16 -6.93
CA TRP A 32 -12.38 -7.68 -7.31
C TRP A 32 -13.14 -8.73 -8.13
N SER A 33 -12.45 -9.45 -9.01
CA SER A 33 -13.02 -10.59 -9.74
C SER A 33 -13.48 -11.70 -8.78
N GLY A 34 -12.63 -12.04 -7.79
CA GLY A 34 -12.97 -13.01 -6.74
C GLY A 34 -14.16 -12.57 -5.90
N LEU A 35 -14.18 -11.31 -5.46
CA LEU A 35 -15.28 -10.72 -4.70
C LEU A 35 -16.59 -10.75 -5.49
N ARG A 36 -16.58 -10.47 -6.80
CA ARG A 36 -17.79 -10.57 -7.64
C ARG A 36 -18.38 -11.98 -7.71
N LYS A 37 -17.53 -13.01 -7.66
CA LYS A 37 -17.96 -14.42 -7.63
C LYS A 37 -18.46 -14.83 -6.25
N LEU A 38 -17.82 -14.34 -5.20
CA LEU A 38 -18.09 -14.72 -3.81
C LEU A 38 -19.19 -13.91 -3.14
N ALA A 39 -19.44 -12.67 -3.56
CA ALA A 39 -20.41 -11.80 -2.93
C ALA A 39 -21.85 -12.30 -3.14
N PRO A 40 -22.74 -12.13 -2.15
CA PRO A 40 -24.16 -12.40 -2.35
C PRO A 40 -24.79 -11.43 -3.35
N LYS A 41 -25.94 -11.82 -3.92
CA LYS A 41 -26.68 -10.96 -4.85
C LYS A 41 -26.98 -9.61 -4.20
N GLY A 42 -26.76 -8.53 -4.95
CA GLY A 42 -26.99 -7.16 -4.48
C GLY A 42 -25.93 -6.59 -3.53
N PHE A 43 -24.85 -7.32 -3.21
CA PHE A 43 -23.80 -6.82 -2.31
C PHE A 43 -23.24 -5.47 -2.75
N PHE A 44 -22.83 -5.35 -4.02
CA PHE A 44 -22.31 -4.09 -4.57
C PHE A 44 -23.38 -3.03 -4.79
N ALA A 45 -24.66 -3.38 -4.68
CA ALA A 45 -25.77 -2.42 -4.78
C ALA A 45 -26.06 -1.73 -3.44
N VAL A 46 -25.42 -2.14 -2.34
CA VAL A 46 -25.57 -1.52 -1.01
C VAL A 46 -24.31 -0.68 -0.73
N PRO A 47 -24.31 0.63 -1.05
CA PRO A 47 -23.11 1.45 -0.99
C PRO A 47 -22.55 1.56 0.42
N LEU A 48 -23.42 1.52 1.44
CA LEU A 48 -23.01 1.67 2.83
C LEU A 48 -22.00 0.59 3.24
N VAL A 49 -22.28 -0.68 2.93
CA VAL A 49 -21.42 -1.81 3.33
C VAL A 49 -20.08 -1.75 2.59
N TYR A 50 -20.15 -1.53 1.28
CA TYR A 50 -18.98 -1.51 0.41
C TYR A 50 -18.08 -0.29 0.67
N THR A 51 -18.65 0.92 0.68
CA THR A 51 -17.91 2.17 0.85
C THR A 51 -17.33 2.26 2.25
N LEU A 52 -18.09 1.88 3.28
CA LEU A 52 -17.58 1.90 4.65
C LEU A 52 -16.42 0.92 4.82
N ALA A 53 -16.51 -0.29 4.27
CA ALA A 53 -15.40 -1.24 4.28
C ALA A 53 -14.13 -0.69 3.60
N ARG A 54 -14.28 0.03 2.47
CA ARG A 54 -13.15 0.69 1.80
C ARG A 54 -12.55 1.80 2.64
N LEU A 55 -13.37 2.67 3.24
CA LEU A 55 -12.90 3.76 4.09
C LEU A 55 -12.18 3.22 5.32
N VAL A 56 -12.72 2.16 5.94
CA VAL A 56 -12.08 1.45 7.04
C VAL A 56 -10.72 0.91 6.62
N GLY A 57 -10.63 0.25 5.46
CA GLY A 57 -9.35 -0.28 4.98
C GLY A 57 -8.34 0.82 4.62
N VAL A 58 -8.76 1.92 4.01
CA VAL A 58 -7.89 3.08 3.77
C VAL A 58 -7.35 3.65 5.08
N GLY A 59 -8.25 3.88 6.05
CA GLY A 59 -7.85 4.37 7.37
C GLY A 59 -6.92 3.38 8.09
N LEU A 60 -7.21 2.09 8.02
CA LEU A 60 -6.37 1.04 8.60
C LEU A 60 -4.98 1.04 7.96
N GLY A 61 -4.90 1.10 6.63
CA GLY A 61 -3.63 1.19 5.91
C GLY A 61 -2.83 2.44 6.33
N ALA A 62 -3.47 3.60 6.42
CA ALA A 62 -2.81 4.83 6.86
C ALA A 62 -2.29 4.75 8.30
N ILE A 63 -3.09 4.22 9.23
CA ILE A 63 -2.66 4.04 10.63
C ILE A 63 -1.52 3.03 10.71
N LEU A 64 -1.59 1.91 9.98
CA LEU A 64 -0.53 0.90 9.99
C LEU A 64 0.80 1.47 9.50
N ILE A 65 0.78 2.27 8.44
CA ILE A 65 1.97 2.98 7.96
C ILE A 65 2.50 3.91 9.05
N TYR A 66 1.62 4.75 9.61
CA TYR A 66 1.99 5.75 10.60
C TYR A 66 2.55 5.14 11.90
N SER A 67 2.04 3.97 12.31
CA SER A 67 2.42 3.33 13.57
C SER A 67 3.63 2.40 13.46
N LEU A 68 3.82 1.75 12.30
CA LEU A 68 4.85 0.73 12.12
C LEU A 68 6.09 1.25 11.39
N GLN A 69 5.95 2.20 10.48
CA GLN A 69 7.10 2.78 9.80
C GLN A 69 7.72 3.90 10.66
N ASP A 70 9.05 3.97 10.65
CA ASP A 70 9.78 5.08 11.25
C ASP A 70 9.32 6.41 10.64
N SER A 71 9.07 7.40 11.50
CA SER A 71 8.77 8.79 11.13
C SER A 71 9.75 9.38 10.10
N ARG A 72 11.03 8.95 10.13
CA ARG A 72 12.05 9.37 9.15
C ARG A 72 11.68 8.99 7.72
N ASN A 73 10.87 7.95 7.52
CA ASN A 73 10.40 7.56 6.19
C ASN A 73 9.42 8.59 5.58
N PHE A 74 8.82 9.47 6.38
CA PHE A 74 7.88 10.49 5.91
C PHE A 74 8.43 11.91 5.99
N ASP A 75 9.64 12.08 6.51
CA ASP A 75 10.32 13.37 6.51
C ASP A 75 10.83 13.68 5.10
N LEU A 76 10.26 14.71 4.48
CA LEU A 76 10.63 15.18 3.14
C LEU A 76 12.11 15.52 3.04
N HIS A 77 12.74 15.99 4.12
CA HIS A 77 14.17 16.28 4.10
C HIS A 77 14.98 14.98 3.99
N GLU A 78 14.64 13.96 4.78
CA GLU A 78 15.33 12.66 4.80
C GLU A 78 15.11 11.87 3.50
N ILE A 79 13.95 12.06 2.84
CA ILE A 79 13.65 11.46 1.54
C ILE A 79 14.63 11.91 0.46
N PHE A 80 15.23 13.10 0.56
CA PHE A 80 16.13 13.60 -0.48
C PHE A 80 17.62 13.35 -0.19
N VAL A 81 17.96 12.75 0.95
CA VAL A 81 19.35 12.40 1.31
C VAL A 81 19.77 11.13 0.58
N SER A 82 21.02 11.07 0.10
CA SER A 82 21.56 9.92 -0.67
C SER A 82 21.52 8.61 0.12
N ASP A 83 21.75 8.66 1.43
CA ASP A 83 21.67 7.52 2.35
C ASP A 83 20.36 7.53 3.15
N GLY A 84 19.33 8.16 2.61
CA GLY A 84 18.02 8.27 3.20
C GLY A 84 17.26 6.93 3.24
N PRO A 85 16.15 6.86 3.99
CA PRO A 85 15.38 5.63 4.18
C PRO A 85 14.80 5.00 2.90
N TRP A 86 14.75 5.76 1.81
CA TRP A 86 14.23 5.33 0.51
C TRP A 86 15.30 4.94 -0.50
N ASN A 87 16.59 5.02 -0.12
CA ASN A 87 17.69 4.43 -0.90
C ASN A 87 17.70 2.91 -0.74
N ILE A 88 16.68 2.27 -1.30
CA ILE A 88 16.47 0.83 -1.28
C ILE A 88 16.29 0.31 -2.69
N SER A 89 16.76 -0.91 -2.91
CA SER A 89 16.57 -1.63 -4.16
C SER A 89 15.10 -2.00 -4.36
N PHE A 90 14.76 -2.34 -5.61
CA PHE A 90 13.42 -2.84 -5.96
C PHE A 90 13.01 -4.08 -5.16
N ALA A 91 13.95 -5.00 -4.90
CA ALA A 91 13.67 -6.20 -4.12
C ALA A 91 13.37 -5.85 -2.66
N GLU A 92 14.14 -4.94 -2.07
CA GLU A 92 13.92 -4.45 -0.70
C GLU A 92 12.62 -3.67 -0.59
N PHE A 93 12.23 -2.89 -1.60
CA PHE A 93 10.94 -2.23 -1.63
C PHE A 93 9.79 -3.25 -1.51
N LEU A 94 9.82 -4.33 -2.29
CA LEU A 94 8.79 -5.37 -2.25
C LEU A 94 8.82 -6.19 -0.95
N LEU A 95 10.01 -6.54 -0.46
CA LEU A 95 10.19 -7.47 0.66
C LEU A 95 10.15 -6.80 2.03
N VAL A 96 10.43 -5.50 2.11
CA VAL A 96 10.53 -4.76 3.38
C VAL A 96 9.43 -3.72 3.49
N ARG A 97 9.24 -2.87 2.47
CA ARG A 97 8.29 -1.75 2.57
C ARG A 97 6.85 -2.16 2.33
N VAL A 98 6.64 -3.08 1.39
CA VAL A 98 5.31 -3.49 0.93
C VAL A 98 4.90 -4.87 1.49
N ASN A 99 5.76 -5.51 2.27
CA ASN A 99 5.50 -6.85 2.77
C ASN A 99 4.30 -6.87 3.74
N PRO A 100 3.19 -7.56 3.40
CA PRO A 100 2.00 -7.56 4.23
C PRO A 100 2.19 -8.25 5.58
N PHE A 101 3.21 -9.11 5.72
CA PHE A 101 3.49 -9.84 6.96
C PHE A 101 4.12 -8.94 8.04
N GLU A 102 4.82 -7.88 7.65
CA GLU A 102 5.36 -6.87 8.57
C GLU A 102 4.24 -6.02 9.22
N TYR A 103 3.08 -5.92 8.56
CA TYR A 103 1.91 -5.19 9.05
C TYR A 103 0.92 -6.09 9.80
N GLY A 104 1.40 -7.17 10.40
CA GLY A 104 0.58 -8.16 11.09
C GLY A 104 -0.19 -7.62 12.30
N PRO A 105 -1.24 -8.35 12.74
CA PRO A 105 -2.11 -7.90 13.84
C PRO A 105 -1.36 -7.75 15.18
N PHE A 106 -0.36 -8.58 15.45
CA PHE A 106 0.43 -8.49 16.69
C PHE A 106 1.29 -7.22 16.72
N ALA A 107 2.00 -6.92 15.64
CA ALA A 107 2.79 -5.70 15.53
C ALA A 107 1.91 -4.45 15.69
N PHE A 108 0.69 -4.48 15.12
CA PHE A 108 -0.28 -3.40 15.30
C PHE A 108 -0.74 -3.25 16.76
N ILE A 109 -1.08 -4.34 17.44
CA ILE A 109 -1.52 -4.31 18.85
C ILE A 109 -0.42 -3.77 19.75
N ASP A 110 0.81 -4.25 19.58
CA ASP A 110 1.95 -3.81 20.40
C ASP A 110 2.22 -2.31 20.25
N LYS A 111 2.14 -1.79 19.02
CA LYS A 111 2.30 -0.35 18.74
C LYS A 111 1.11 0.47 19.23
N LEU A 112 -0.11 -0.06 19.15
CA LEU A 112 -1.30 0.61 19.63
C LEU A 112 -1.29 0.76 21.16
N ALA A 113 -0.78 -0.24 21.88
CA ALA A 113 -0.61 -0.19 23.33
C ALA A 113 0.40 0.90 23.76
N ALA A 114 1.38 1.22 22.90
CA ALA A 114 2.34 2.29 23.12
C ALA A 114 1.92 3.65 22.54
N ALA A 115 0.78 3.73 21.84
CA ALA A 115 0.35 4.93 21.15
C ALA A 115 -0.24 5.98 22.12
N ARG A 116 -0.19 7.26 21.71
CA ARG A 116 -0.83 8.37 22.44
C ARG A 116 -2.23 8.70 21.88
N ASP A 117 -3.02 9.41 22.67
CA ASP A 117 -4.47 9.61 22.59
C ASP A 117 -5.11 9.66 21.19
N ALA A 118 -4.57 10.45 20.25
CA ALA A 118 -5.18 10.64 18.93
C ALA A 118 -5.18 9.37 18.06
N SER A 119 -4.11 8.57 18.10
CA SER A 119 -4.01 7.33 17.32
C SER A 119 -4.95 6.24 17.87
N ILE A 120 -5.14 6.22 19.19
CA ILE A 120 -6.08 5.31 19.86
C ILE A 120 -7.51 5.66 19.45
N LEU A 121 -7.87 6.94 19.47
CA LEU A 121 -9.21 7.38 19.08
C LEU A 121 -9.51 7.04 17.62
N ALA A 122 -8.55 7.24 16.72
CA ALA A 122 -8.67 6.83 15.32
C ALA A 122 -8.83 5.32 15.16
N ALA A 123 -8.04 4.51 15.88
CA ALA A 123 -8.15 3.06 15.86
C ALA A 123 -9.50 2.57 16.39
N VAL A 124 -10.00 3.16 17.49
CA VAL A 124 -11.33 2.87 18.04
C VAL A 124 -12.42 3.24 17.05
N ALA A 125 -12.35 4.42 16.42
CA ALA A 125 -13.32 4.84 15.42
C ALA A 125 -13.37 3.89 14.21
N LEU A 126 -12.21 3.40 13.74
CA LEU A 126 -12.13 2.40 12.68
C LEU A 126 -12.70 1.05 13.13
N ALA A 127 -12.39 0.60 14.34
CA ALA A 127 -12.90 -0.66 14.89
C ALA A 127 -14.44 -0.61 15.02
N VAL A 128 -14.99 0.49 15.54
CA VAL A 128 -16.45 0.70 15.61
C VAL A 128 -17.07 0.72 14.23
N SER A 129 -16.47 1.43 13.28
CA SER A 129 -16.95 1.49 11.88
C SER A 129 -16.92 0.12 11.20
N PHE A 130 -15.89 -0.67 11.45
CA PHE A 130 -15.76 -2.03 10.96
C PHE A 130 -16.82 -2.95 11.55
N CYS A 131 -16.98 -2.95 12.88
CA CYS A 131 -18.03 -3.70 13.57
C CYS A 131 -19.42 -3.30 13.08
N PHE A 132 -19.67 -2.00 12.88
CA PHE A 132 -20.90 -1.49 12.31
C PHE A 132 -21.15 -2.05 10.91
N ALA A 133 -20.15 -2.04 10.03
CA ALA A 133 -20.25 -2.63 8.69
C ALA A 133 -20.62 -4.12 8.75
N LEU A 134 -19.99 -4.89 9.63
CA LEU A 134 -20.27 -6.31 9.84
C LEU A 134 -21.68 -6.54 10.36
N VAL A 135 -22.11 -5.82 11.39
CA VAL A 135 -23.48 -5.92 11.93
C VAL A 135 -24.51 -5.55 10.86
N TRP A 136 -24.23 -4.53 10.05
CA TRP A 136 -25.11 -4.14 8.97
C TRP A 136 -25.26 -5.23 7.91
N THR A 137 -24.22 -6.03 7.64
CA THR A 137 -24.35 -7.17 6.74
C THR A 137 -25.38 -8.20 7.21
N TRP A 138 -25.50 -8.44 8.52
CA TRP A 138 -26.51 -9.34 9.09
C TRP A 138 -27.93 -8.77 9.05
N LYS A 139 -28.07 -7.44 8.99
CA LYS A 139 -29.37 -6.80 8.82
C LYS A 139 -29.88 -6.94 7.39
N VAL A 140 -28.99 -6.85 6.40
CA VAL A 140 -29.33 -6.89 4.98
C VAL A 140 -29.44 -8.32 4.44
N TRP A 141 -28.52 -9.21 4.82
CA TRP A 141 -28.49 -10.61 4.38
C TRP A 141 -28.74 -11.56 5.56
N ARG A 142 -29.32 -12.74 5.28
CA ARG A 142 -29.60 -13.77 6.30
C ARG A 142 -28.82 -15.06 6.03
N GLY A 143 -28.50 -15.78 7.10
CA GLY A 143 -27.88 -17.11 7.04
C GLY A 143 -26.53 -17.12 6.32
N ARG A 144 -26.35 -18.09 5.41
CA ARG A 144 -25.09 -18.27 4.65
C ARG A 144 -24.70 -17.05 3.81
N SER A 145 -25.68 -16.27 3.34
CA SER A 145 -25.41 -15.05 2.57
C SER A 145 -24.79 -13.94 3.43
N ALA A 146 -25.16 -13.85 4.71
CA ALA A 146 -24.56 -12.90 5.65
C ALA A 146 -23.09 -13.22 5.90
N VAL A 147 -22.77 -14.50 6.13
CA VAL A 147 -21.38 -14.95 6.32
C VAL A 147 -20.52 -14.63 5.08
N ARG A 148 -21.06 -14.87 3.88
CA ARG A 148 -20.39 -14.47 2.62
C ARG A 148 -20.19 -12.95 2.51
N ALA A 149 -21.18 -12.15 2.89
CA ALA A 149 -21.07 -10.69 2.89
C ALA A 149 -20.01 -10.20 3.88
N MET A 150 -19.98 -10.75 5.11
CA MET A 150 -18.95 -10.43 6.10
C MET A 150 -17.55 -10.77 5.59
N PHE A 151 -17.38 -11.95 4.99
CA PHE A 151 -16.11 -12.35 4.40
C PHE A 151 -15.68 -11.36 3.31
N CYS A 152 -16.62 -10.92 2.45
CA CYS A 152 -16.34 -9.91 1.44
C CYS A 152 -15.92 -8.56 2.07
N VAL A 153 -16.57 -8.14 3.16
CA VAL A 153 -16.19 -6.92 3.91
C VAL A 153 -14.77 -7.03 4.45
N ILE A 154 -14.42 -8.16 5.08
CA ILE A 154 -13.07 -8.42 5.60
C ILE A 154 -12.04 -8.34 4.46
N VAL A 155 -12.29 -9.03 3.35
CA VAL A 155 -11.39 -9.02 2.19
C VAL A 155 -11.25 -7.62 1.60
N ILE A 156 -12.33 -6.83 1.52
CA ILE A 156 -12.26 -5.44 1.05
C ILE A 156 -11.40 -4.59 1.97
N VAL A 157 -11.59 -4.68 3.30
CA VAL A 157 -10.81 -3.92 4.28
C VAL A 157 -9.32 -4.28 4.14
N LEU A 158 -8.98 -5.56 4.13
CA LEU A 158 -7.58 -6.01 4.02
C LEU A 158 -6.96 -5.61 2.67
N ALA A 159 -7.68 -5.79 1.57
CA ALA A 159 -7.21 -5.43 0.24
C ALA A 159 -6.98 -3.92 0.11
N THR A 160 -7.90 -3.09 0.62
CA THR A 160 -7.76 -1.64 0.57
C THR A 160 -6.71 -1.11 1.53
N ALA A 161 -6.51 -1.73 2.69
CA ALA A 161 -5.40 -1.43 3.58
C ALA A 161 -4.06 -1.71 2.89
N TYR A 162 -3.92 -2.90 2.29
CA TYR A 162 -2.72 -3.28 1.54
C TYR A 162 -2.45 -2.33 0.36
N LEU A 163 -3.45 -2.02 -0.45
CA LEU A 163 -3.30 -1.09 -1.58
C LEU A 163 -2.95 0.33 -1.12
N THR A 164 -3.44 0.77 0.04
CA THR A 164 -3.05 2.05 0.65
C THR A 164 -1.58 2.04 1.05
N ILE A 165 -1.12 0.98 1.74
CA ILE A 165 0.29 0.78 2.10
C ILE A 165 1.18 0.78 0.86
N TYR A 166 0.79 0.02 -0.16
CA TYR A 166 1.48 -0.05 -1.44
C TYR A 166 1.56 1.33 -2.09
N GLY A 167 0.43 2.02 -2.24
CA GLY A 167 0.34 3.29 -2.94
C GLY A 167 1.14 4.40 -2.29
N ILE A 168 1.08 4.52 -0.96
CA ILE A 168 1.86 5.51 -0.22
C ILE A 168 3.35 5.18 -0.31
N SER A 169 3.75 3.92 -0.07
CA SER A 169 5.16 3.54 -0.14
C SER A 169 5.72 3.74 -1.54
N LEU A 170 4.94 3.38 -2.57
CA LEU A 170 5.30 3.60 -3.96
C LEU A 170 5.50 5.09 -4.26
N LEU A 171 4.58 5.95 -3.81
CA LEU A 171 4.67 7.39 -4.03
C LEU A 171 5.98 7.95 -3.46
N PHE A 172 6.33 7.60 -2.22
CA PHE A 172 7.56 8.07 -1.60
C PHE A 172 8.82 7.51 -2.27
N TRP A 173 8.81 6.24 -2.67
CA TRP A 173 9.93 5.66 -3.42
C TRP A 173 10.11 6.32 -4.80
N LEU A 174 9.02 6.64 -5.50
CA LEU A 174 9.08 7.39 -6.76
C LEU A 174 9.59 8.81 -6.56
N LEU A 175 9.18 9.51 -5.50
CA LEU A 175 9.69 10.84 -5.16
C LEU A 175 11.22 10.83 -4.95
N PHE A 176 11.73 9.83 -4.24
CA PHE A 176 13.18 9.63 -4.09
C PHE A 176 13.87 9.42 -5.45
N LEU A 177 13.35 8.52 -6.29
CA LEU A 177 13.93 8.25 -7.61
C LEU A 177 13.94 9.50 -8.50
N PHE A 178 12.83 10.25 -8.58
CA PHE A 178 12.75 11.47 -9.39
C PHE A 178 13.73 12.55 -8.92
N ASN A 179 13.95 12.68 -7.61
CA ASN A 179 14.95 13.60 -7.08
C ASN A 179 16.36 13.26 -7.56
N SER A 180 16.72 11.97 -7.54
CA SER A 180 18.02 11.53 -8.06
C SER A 180 18.20 11.91 -9.53
N TRP A 181 17.14 11.80 -10.34
CA TRP A 181 17.18 12.21 -11.76
C TRP A 181 17.38 13.72 -11.92
N THR A 182 16.73 14.55 -11.10
CA THR A 182 16.92 16.00 -11.16
C THR A 182 18.36 16.41 -10.80
N PHE A 183 18.96 15.79 -9.78
CA PHE A 183 20.37 16.01 -9.45
C PHE A 183 21.32 15.51 -10.54
N LEU A 184 21.03 14.37 -11.15
CA LEU A 184 21.85 13.81 -12.23
C LEU A 184 21.81 14.69 -13.49
N LEU A 185 20.63 15.21 -13.86
CA LEU A 185 20.49 16.18 -14.95
C LEU A 185 21.24 17.48 -14.66
N LEU A 186 21.16 18.00 -13.43
CA LEU A 186 21.89 19.20 -13.02
C LEU A 186 23.41 18.98 -13.09
N ALA A 187 23.90 17.84 -12.62
CA ALA A 187 25.32 17.46 -12.69
C ALA A 187 25.80 17.33 -14.14
N LEU A 188 25.01 16.72 -15.02
CA LEU A 188 25.30 16.63 -16.45
C LEU A 188 25.38 18.02 -17.11
N LEU A 189 24.44 18.91 -16.78
CA LEU A 189 24.44 20.31 -17.25
C LEU A 189 25.71 21.04 -16.80
N LEU A 190 26.08 20.94 -15.52
CA LEU A 190 27.28 21.58 -14.99
C LEU A 190 28.57 21.04 -15.63
N ASN A 191 28.66 19.73 -15.84
CA ASN A 191 29.80 19.11 -16.53
C ASN A 191 29.88 19.53 -18.00
N TYR A 192 28.75 19.63 -18.70
CA TYR A 192 28.69 20.12 -20.07
C TYR A 192 29.16 21.58 -20.19
N TYR A 193 28.77 22.44 -19.25
CA TYR A 193 29.26 23.83 -19.20
C TYR A 193 30.74 23.92 -18.83
N ARG A 194 31.23 23.07 -17.90
CA ARG A 194 32.66 23.02 -17.54
C ARG A 194 33.55 22.54 -18.68
N GLY A 195 33.12 21.56 -19.48
CA GLY A 195 33.92 21.02 -20.59
C GLY A 195 34.03 21.95 -21.82
N ARG A 196 33.32 23.07 -21.82
CA ARG A 196 33.39 24.10 -22.88
C ARG A 196 34.31 25.27 -22.55
N HIS A 197 34.78 25.38 -21.31
CA HIS A 197 35.78 26.35 -20.86
C HIS A 197 37.14 25.66 -20.71
#